data_AF-A0A7C4N9V3-F1
#
_entry.id   AF-A0A7C4N9V3-F1
#
_cell.length_a   1.000
_cell.length_b   1.000
_cell.length_c   1.000
_cell.angle_alpha   90.00
_cell.angle_beta   90.00
_cell.angle_gamma   90.00
#
_symmetry.space_group_name_H-M   'P 1'
#
loop_
_entity.id
_entity.type
_entity.pdbx_description
1 polymer ?
#
loop_
_entity_poly.entity_id
_entity_poly.type
_entity_poly.pdbx_seq_one_letter_code
_entity_poly.pdbx_strand_id
1 'polypeptide(L)'
;MDEIQLSGYYYPNKMARIFLTAMEEIMGKNGLNAVLNMAKLSKLIDNYPPDTLDKGFDFAEMTALNQALEEMYGPRGGRGLALRGGRASFARGLQ
;
A
#
# COMPACT_ATOMS: atom_id res chain seq x y z
N MET A 1 3.91 -8.93 12.92
CA MET A 1 3.31 -7.59 13.01
C MET A 1 2.10 -7.59 13.95
N ASP A 2 2.09 -6.72 14.96
CA ASP A 2 0.92 -6.49 15.80
C ASP A 2 -0.20 -5.83 14.99
N GLU A 3 -1.44 -5.96 15.46
CA GLU A 3 -2.58 -5.31 14.80
C GLU A 3 -2.50 -3.79 15.01
N ILE A 4 -2.42 -3.03 13.92
CA ILE A 4 -2.32 -1.56 13.99
C ILE A 4 -3.74 -1.00 14.19
N GLN A 5 -3.93 -0.26 15.27
CA GLN A 5 -5.18 0.44 15.53
C GLN A 5 -5.46 1.47 14.43
N LEU A 6 -6.69 1.52 13.92
CA LEU A 6 -7.12 2.51 12.93
C LEU A 6 -6.87 3.93 13.44
N SER A 7 -6.35 4.77 12.56
CA SER A 7 -5.93 6.13 12.91
C SER A 7 -7.10 7.12 12.93
N GLY A 8 -8.19 6.83 12.20
CA GLY A 8 -9.27 7.79 11.96
C GLY A 8 -8.91 8.90 10.97
N TYR A 9 -7.73 8.85 10.36
CA TYR A 9 -7.28 9.72 9.28
C TYR A 9 -7.08 8.90 8.01
N TYR A 10 -7.37 9.52 6.86
CA TYR A 10 -7.57 8.78 5.62
C TYR A 10 -6.87 9.42 4.44
N TYR A 11 -6.30 8.57 3.59
CA TYR A 11 -5.89 8.91 2.23
C TYR A 11 -7.10 8.82 1.28
N PRO A 12 -7.12 9.61 0.19
CA PRO A 12 -8.04 9.37 -0.92
C PRO A 12 -7.85 7.96 -1.51
N ASN A 13 -8.95 7.28 -1.84
CA ASN A 13 -8.93 5.93 -2.41
C ASN A 13 -8.02 5.83 -3.64
N LYS A 14 -8.08 6.81 -4.55
CA LYS A 14 -7.25 6.91 -5.76
C LYS A 14 -5.75 6.82 -5.44
N MET A 15 -5.28 7.45 -4.37
CA MET A 15 -3.86 7.42 -3.99
C MET A 15 -3.43 6.04 -3.52
N ALA A 16 -4.23 5.40 -2.66
CA ALA A 16 -3.96 4.05 -2.19
C ALA A 16 -4.03 3.03 -3.33
N ARG A 17 -5.01 3.17 -4.23
CA ARG A 17 -5.14 2.36 -5.45
C ARG A 17 -3.88 2.46 -6.32
N ILE A 18 -3.42 3.67 -6.63
CA ILE A 18 -2.20 3.88 -7.42
C ILE A 18 -1.00 3.23 -6.75
N PHE A 19 -0.85 3.39 -5.44
CA PHE A 19 0.24 2.76 -4.69
C PHE A 19 0.20 1.24 -4.86
N LEU A 20 -0.94 0.60 -4.57
CA LEU A 20 -1.10 -0.85 -4.67
C LEU A 20 -0.85 -1.37 -6.08
N THR A 21 -1.40 -0.70 -7.10
CA THR A 21 -1.18 -1.06 -8.51
C THR A 21 0.29 -0.94 -8.90
N ALA A 22 0.96 0.14 -8.50
CA ALA A 22 2.40 0.31 -8.76
C ALA A 22 3.23 -0.77 -8.05
N MET A 23 2.86 -1.16 -6.83
CA MET A 23 3.53 -2.25 -6.13
C MET A 23 3.34 -3.58 -6.88
N GLU A 24 2.13 -3.89 -7.34
CA GLU A 24 1.85 -5.09 -8.16
C GLU A 24 2.69 -5.09 -9.45
N GLU A 25 2.78 -3.97 -10.16
CA GLU A 25 3.62 -3.81 -11.36
C GLU A 25 5.10 -4.11 -11.06
N ILE A 26 5.60 -3.72 -9.88
CA ILE A 26 7.01 -3.84 -9.50
C ILE A 26 7.39 -5.24 -9.02
N MET A 27 6.56 -5.87 -8.18
CA MET A 27 6.90 -7.15 -7.52
C MET A 27 6.07 -8.34 -8.01
N GLY A 28 5.10 -8.10 -8.88
CA GLY A 28 4.14 -9.10 -9.34
C GLY A 28 3.04 -9.40 -8.32
N LYS A 29 1.94 -9.99 -8.80
CA LYS A 29 0.76 -10.36 -8.00
C LYS A 29 1.10 -11.21 -6.78
N ASN A 30 1.94 -12.23 -6.92
CA ASN A 30 2.31 -13.11 -5.81
C ASN A 30 3.12 -12.37 -4.73
N GLY A 31 4.03 -11.48 -5.14
CA GLY A 31 4.81 -10.66 -4.21
C GLY A 31 3.91 -9.73 -3.41
N LEU A 32 2.99 -9.03 -4.09
CA LEU A 32 2.06 -8.11 -3.42
C LEU A 32 1.10 -8.86 -2.51
N ASN A 33 0.58 -10.02 -2.92
CA ASN A 33 -0.26 -10.85 -2.07
C ASN A 33 0.48 -11.28 -0.79
N ALA A 34 1.77 -11.62 -0.87
CA ALA A 34 2.56 -11.96 0.31
C ALA A 34 2.70 -10.76 1.28
N VAL A 35 2.96 -9.56 0.74
CA VAL A 35 3.01 -8.30 1.53
C VAL A 35 1.65 -8.01 2.18
N LEU A 36 0.55 -8.11 1.44
CA LEU A 36 -0.80 -7.86 1.94
C LEU A 36 -1.20 -8.82 3.05
N ASN A 37 -0.84 -10.10 2.92
CA ASN A 37 -1.09 -11.08 3.98
C ASN A 37 -0.28 -10.76 5.23
N MET A 38 1.01 -10.43 5.10
CA MET A 38 1.84 -10.03 6.25
C MET A 38 1.31 -8.76 6.92
N ALA A 39 0.82 -7.81 6.13
CA ALA A 39 0.23 -6.57 6.61
C ALA A 39 -1.15 -6.76 7.27
N LYS A 40 -1.72 -7.97 7.29
CA LYS A 40 -3.11 -8.26 7.70
C LYS A 40 -4.16 -7.51 6.87
N LEU A 41 -3.87 -7.27 5.59
CA LEU A 41 -4.71 -6.56 4.62
C LEU A 41 -5.16 -7.45 3.46
N SER A 42 -5.38 -8.73 3.70
CA SER A 42 -5.84 -9.70 2.69
C SER A 42 -7.13 -9.29 1.98
N LYS A 43 -7.97 -8.44 2.62
CA LYS A 43 -9.17 -7.83 2.02
C LYS A 43 -8.91 -7.01 0.76
N LEU A 44 -7.65 -6.63 0.50
CA LEU A 44 -7.23 -5.86 -0.68
C LEU A 44 -6.77 -6.75 -1.84
N ILE A 45 -6.62 -8.07 -1.63
CA ILE A 45 -6.25 -9.00 -2.71
C ILE A 45 -7.40 -9.05 -3.71
N ASP A 46 -7.09 -8.73 -4.98
CA ASP A 46 -8.07 -8.63 -6.07
C ASP A 46 -9.23 -7.65 -5.78
N ASN A 47 -9.08 -6.75 -4.80
CA ASN A 47 -10.11 -5.84 -4.31
C ASN A 47 -9.51 -4.49 -3.89
N TYR A 48 -8.83 -3.83 -4.83
CA TYR A 48 -8.23 -2.51 -4.57
C TYR A 48 -9.28 -1.42 -4.33
N PRO A 49 -8.94 -0.36 -3.56
CA PRO A 49 -9.83 0.78 -3.35
C PRO A 49 -10.35 1.35 -4.68
N PRO A 50 -11.58 1.85 -4.72
CA PRO A 50 -12.17 2.40 -5.95
C PRO A 50 -11.39 3.63 -6.43
N ASP A 51 -11.44 3.91 -7.74
CA ASP A 51 -10.78 5.09 -8.32
C ASP A 51 -11.61 6.36 -8.06
N THR A 52 -11.57 6.83 -6.81
CA THR A 52 -12.33 7.99 -6.30
C THR A 52 -11.46 8.83 -5.38
N LEU A 53 -11.83 10.08 -5.15
CA LEU A 53 -11.14 10.95 -4.19
C LEU A 53 -11.69 10.84 -2.76
N ASP A 54 -12.64 9.94 -2.53
CA ASP A 54 -13.20 9.70 -1.20
C ASP A 54 -12.13 9.23 -0.22
N LYS A 55 -12.21 9.74 1.00
CA LYS A 55 -11.33 9.41 2.12
C LYS A 55 -11.71 8.04 2.68
N GLY A 56 -11.20 6.96 2.07
CA GLY A 56 -11.58 5.59 2.41
C GLY A 56 -10.43 4.66 2.78
N PHE A 57 -9.17 5.11 2.72
CA PHE A 57 -8.01 4.28 3.06
C PHE A 57 -7.33 4.80 4.32
N ASP A 58 -7.36 4.05 5.42
CA ASP A 58 -6.87 4.53 6.72
C ASP A 58 -5.34 4.62 6.74
N PHE A 59 -4.77 5.64 7.38
CA PHE A 59 -3.31 5.77 7.48
C PHE A 59 -2.66 4.57 8.18
N ALA A 60 -3.35 3.93 9.13
CA ALA A 60 -2.88 2.72 9.79
C ALA A 60 -2.66 1.57 8.80
N GLU A 61 -3.50 1.45 7.76
CA GLU A 61 -3.34 0.45 6.71
C GLU A 61 -2.14 0.75 5.83
N MET A 62 -1.88 2.03 5.54
CA MET A 62 -0.65 2.45 4.84
C MET A 62 0.59 2.19 5.69
N THR A 63 0.53 2.42 7.00
CA THR A 63 1.62 2.09 7.92
C THR A 63 1.88 0.58 7.93
N ALA A 64 0.84 -0.25 8.03
CA ALA A 64 0.92 -1.70 7.96
C ALA A 64 1.58 -2.19 6.66
N LEU A 65 1.21 -1.62 5.51
CA LEU A 65 1.84 -1.92 4.22
C LEU A 65 3.34 -1.60 4.23
N ASN A 66 3.72 -0.40 4.67
CA ASN A 66 5.13 0.00 4.66
C ASN A 66 5.98 -0.82 5.64
N GLN A 67 5.42 -1.17 6.81
CA GLN A 67 6.08 -2.07 7.75
C GLN A 67 6.28 -3.47 7.14
N ALA A 68 5.27 -4.03 6.50
CA ALA A 68 5.39 -5.34 5.83
C ALA A 68 6.42 -5.33 4.69
N LEU A 69 6.52 -4.22 3.93
CA LEU A 69 7.56 -4.06 2.92
C LEU A 69 8.97 -4.09 3.52
N GLU A 70 9.17 -3.40 4.65
CA GLU A 70 10.45 -3.40 5.36
C GLU A 70 10.76 -4.76 5.99
N GLU A 71 9.77 -5.44 6.57
CA GLU A 71 9.93 -6.78 7.16
C GLU A 71 10.27 -7.84 6.09
N MET A 72 9.63 -7.81 4.92
CA MET A 72 9.89 -8.77 3.85
C MET A 72 11.18 -8.52 3.06
N TYR A 73 11.51 -7.24 2.78
CA TYR A 73 12.60 -6.88 1.88
C TYR A 73 13.79 -6.20 2.58
N GLY A 74 13.73 -6.08 3.90
CA GLY A 74 14.73 -5.39 4.73
C GLY A 74 14.68 -3.86 4.60
N PRO A 75 15.43 -3.13 5.44
CA PRO A 75 15.36 -1.66 5.55
C PRO A 75 15.73 -0.92 4.25
N ARG A 76 16.61 -1.51 3.43
CA ARG A 76 16.99 -0.91 2.14
C ARG A 76 16.01 -1.28 1.02
N GLY A 77 15.63 -2.56 0.94
CA GLY A 77 14.72 -3.06 -0.10
C GLY A 77 13.30 -2.50 0.07
N GLY A 78 12.76 -2.56 1.28
CA GLY A 78 11.46 -2.00 1.63
C GLY A 78 11.38 -0.51 1.38
N ARG A 79 12.38 0.27 1.80
CA ARG A 79 12.45 1.71 1.50
C ARG A 79 12.50 1.99 0.00
N GLY A 80 13.27 1.23 -0.76
CA GLY A 80 13.35 1.37 -2.22
C GLY A 80 12.00 1.12 -2.89
N LEU A 81 11.27 0.09 -2.44
CA LEU A 81 9.93 -0.22 -2.89
C LEU A 81 8.92 0.89 -2.54
N ALA A 82 8.89 1.31 -1.27
CA ALA A 82 8.01 2.38 -0.80
C ALA A 82 8.22 3.70 -1.57
N LEU A 83 9.48 4.06 -1.86
CA LEU A 83 9.79 5.26 -2.66
C LEU A 83 9.28 5.15 -4.11
N ARG A 84 9.32 3.97 -4.72
CA ARG A 84 8.77 3.77 -6.07
C ARG A 84 7.24 3.89 -6.05
N GLY A 85 6.57 3.27 -5.07
CA GLY A 85 5.12 3.41 -4.89
C GLY A 85 4.69 4.86 -4.63
N GLY A 86 5.43 5.59 -3.78
CA GLY A 86 5.18 7.01 -3.51
C GLY A 86 5.37 7.91 -4.74
N ARG A 87 6.42 7.67 -5.55
CA ARG A 87 6.64 8.40 -6.81
C ARG A 87 5.51 8.13 -7.81
N ALA A 88 5.05 6.90 -7.94
CA ALA A 88 3.92 6.56 -8.80
C ALA A 88 2.64 7.29 -8.33
N SER A 89 2.40 7.32 -7.02
CA SER A 89 1.27 8.03 -6.40
C SER A 89 1.30 9.52 -6.72
N PHE A 90 2.47 10.18 -6.62
CA PHE A 90 2.60 11.59 -6.98
C PHE A 90 2.41 11.84 -8.49
N ALA A 91 3.02 11.01 -9.34
CA ALA A 91 3.00 11.20 -10.79
C ALA A 91 1.62 10.95 -11.42
N ARG A 92 0.87 9.96 -10.91
CA ARG A 92 -0.44 9.54 -11.44
C ARG A 92 -1.61 10.16 -10.66
N GLY A 93 -1.38 10.61 -9.43
CA GLY A 93 -2.43 11.10 -8.54
C GLY A 93 -2.86 12.54 -8.77
N LEU A 94 -2.05 13.34 -9.47
CA LEU A 94 -2.31 14.74 -9.81
C LEU A 94 -2.91 14.94 -11.22
N GLN A 95 -3.18 13.84 -11.93
CA GLN A 95 -3.85 13.80 -13.23
C GLN A 95 -5.35 13.60 -13.02
#